data_AF-A0A832VU86-F1
#
_entry.id   AF-A0A832VU86-F1
#
_cell.length_a   1.000
_cell.length_b   1.000
_cell.length_c   1.000
_cell.angle_alpha   90.00
_cell.angle_beta   90.00
_cell.angle_gamma   90.00
#
_symmetry.space_group_name_H-M   'P 1'
#
loop_
_entity.id
_entity.type
_entity.pdbx_description
1 polymer ?
#
loop_
_entity_poly.entity_id
_entity_poly.type
_entity_poly.pdbx_seq_one_letter_code
_entity_poly.pdbx_strand_id
1 'polypeptide(L)'
;MVLSISERAAAAVEGVDERILTKIKSSWENALNQVLRDFNFKREIYLEYNPLIWHVSKYPIGIRIYRSIAGTITVIEFSTPNKKIPFDIFSNSKSKKAVIAHEIAHMLDDKKWHAMNYKKIAYEAQHYITREQRAELLAFFYEPLGIIHSNKSLIKVASYISETELENQQILAYAILELLGRIGMNRTINVPLFFKKMSEDQGDDLSRLFRSHITYPYSLAGLLASPEDEPTGIVKASDLIICREKLIDYLKNQLSLQELGKEFKKRGYATKTDKKKLTEAMKKILIPRILNASNTKRMKDAKNYIQKLRLIRLKNDMIEAIKLCEKFL
;
A
#
# COMPACT_ATOMS: atom_id res chain seq x y z
N MET A 1 19.34 -7.09 20.92
CA MET A 1 19.84 -6.85 19.56
C MET A 1 20.73 -5.62 19.61
N VAL A 2 21.92 -5.66 19.02
CA VAL A 2 22.86 -4.52 19.04
C VAL A 2 22.67 -3.70 17.77
N LEU A 3 22.62 -2.37 17.91
CA LEU A 3 22.56 -1.44 16.76
C LEU A 3 23.93 -1.37 16.07
N SER A 4 23.95 -1.27 14.74
CA SER A 4 25.17 -1.01 14.00
C SER A 4 25.71 0.41 14.28
N ILE A 5 26.94 0.69 13.86
CA ILE A 5 27.51 2.05 13.94
C ILE A 5 26.66 3.04 13.12
N SER A 6 26.24 2.65 11.91
CA SER A 6 25.40 3.50 11.07
C SER A 6 24.04 3.77 11.69
N GLU A 7 23.42 2.78 12.35
CA GLU A 7 22.12 2.93 13.02
C GLU A 7 22.19 3.84 14.24
N ARG A 8 23.28 3.78 15.03
CA ARG A 8 23.49 4.69 16.17
C ARG A 8 23.75 6.12 15.72
N ALA A 9 24.57 6.29 14.68
CA ALA A 9 24.81 7.61 14.08
C ALA A 9 23.51 8.22 13.54
N ALA A 10 22.71 7.42 12.83
CA ALA A 10 21.38 7.78 12.37
C ALA A 10 20.45 8.22 13.52
N ALA A 11 20.37 7.41 14.59
CA ALA A 11 19.54 7.72 15.75
C ALA A 11 19.96 9.05 16.42
N ALA A 12 21.26 9.30 16.54
CA ALA A 12 21.79 10.54 17.09
C ALA A 12 21.41 11.77 16.24
N VAL A 13 21.55 11.68 14.91
CA VAL A 13 21.16 12.76 13.98
C VAL A 13 19.66 13.07 14.07
N GLU A 14 18.82 12.04 14.15
CA GLU A 14 17.36 12.20 14.24
C GLU A 14 16.86 12.55 15.66
N GLY A 15 17.75 12.51 16.66
CA GLY A 15 17.43 12.80 18.06
C GLY A 15 16.55 11.74 18.72
N VAL A 16 16.81 10.46 18.44
CA VAL A 16 15.99 9.33 18.89
C VAL A 16 16.77 8.44 19.85
N ASP A 17 16.13 8.05 20.95
CA ASP A 17 16.70 7.15 21.95
C ASP A 17 17.02 5.77 21.33
N GLU A 18 18.27 5.32 21.45
CA GLU A 18 18.74 4.02 20.97
C GLU A 18 17.92 2.85 21.53
N ARG A 19 17.36 2.96 22.74
CA ARG A 19 16.48 1.95 23.35
C ARG A 19 15.16 1.84 22.61
N ILE A 20 14.59 2.99 22.19
CA ILE A 20 13.38 3.02 21.38
C ILE A 20 13.64 2.38 20.02
N LEU A 21 14.74 2.77 19.36
CA LEU A 21 15.13 2.19 18.08
C LEU A 21 15.37 0.68 18.18
N THR A 22 16.07 0.22 19.23
CA THR A 22 16.30 -1.21 19.48
C THR A 22 14.98 -1.98 19.64
N LYS A 23 14.01 -1.42 20.38
CA LYS A 23 12.69 -2.02 20.57
C LYS A 23 11.93 -2.14 19.25
N ILE A 24 11.95 -1.09 18.42
CA ILE A 24 11.26 -1.08 17.13
C ILE A 24 11.93 -2.06 16.16
N LYS A 25 13.26 -2.04 16.07
CA LYS A 25 14.02 -3.01 15.27
C LYS A 25 13.73 -4.44 15.68
N SER A 26 13.67 -4.73 16.99
CA SER A 26 13.25 -6.02 17.51
C SER A 26 11.83 -6.40 17.08
N SER A 27 10.89 -5.45 17.10
CA SER A 27 9.53 -5.69 16.62
C SER A 27 9.47 -5.98 15.12
N TRP A 28 10.27 -5.30 14.29
CA TRP A 28 10.40 -5.58 12.85
C TRP A 28 11.02 -6.94 12.61
N GLU A 29 12.10 -7.25 13.32
CA GLU A 29 12.80 -8.52 13.21
C GLU A 29 11.91 -9.71 13.58
N ASN A 30 11.11 -9.58 14.63
CA ASN A 30 10.12 -10.60 14.99
C ASN A 30 9.06 -10.77 13.90
N ALA A 31 8.61 -9.67 13.28
CA ALA A 31 7.67 -9.74 12.17
C ALA A 31 8.30 -10.43 10.95
N LEU A 32 9.55 -10.10 10.59
CA LEU A 32 10.29 -10.76 9.50
C LEU A 32 10.42 -12.25 9.77
N ASN A 33 10.87 -12.63 10.96
CA ASN A 33 11.04 -14.03 11.34
C ASN A 33 9.75 -14.82 11.25
N GLN A 34 8.61 -14.20 11.58
CA GLN A 34 7.31 -14.83 11.41
C GLN A 34 6.95 -14.99 9.93
N VAL A 35 7.10 -13.94 9.11
CA VAL A 35 6.76 -14.00 7.69
C VAL A 35 7.64 -15.00 6.94
N LEU A 36 8.95 -15.01 7.17
CA LEU A 36 9.87 -15.97 6.54
C LEU A 36 9.50 -17.41 6.92
N ARG A 37 9.15 -17.65 8.19
CA ARG A 37 8.68 -18.97 8.65
C ARG A 37 7.39 -19.38 7.97
N ASP A 38 6.40 -18.49 7.95
CA ASP A 38 5.09 -18.75 7.34
C ASP A 38 5.23 -19.04 5.84
N PHE A 39 6.11 -18.31 5.14
CA PHE A 39 6.37 -18.48 3.71
C PHE A 39 7.34 -19.62 3.38
N ASN A 40 7.87 -20.31 4.41
CA ASN A 40 8.93 -21.30 4.29
C ASN A 40 10.13 -20.79 3.47
N PHE A 41 10.57 -19.57 3.80
CA PHE A 41 11.67 -18.87 3.14
C PHE A 41 12.98 -19.10 3.91
N LYS A 42 14.06 -19.41 3.19
CA LYS A 42 15.41 -19.43 3.80
C LYS A 42 15.79 -18.02 4.25
N ARG A 43 16.67 -17.93 5.24
CA ARG A 43 17.12 -16.62 5.75
C ARG A 43 18.15 -15.97 4.80
N GLU A 44 17.64 -15.48 3.68
CA GLU A 44 18.35 -14.68 2.66
C GLU A 44 17.84 -13.23 2.64
N ILE A 45 16.88 -12.92 3.51
CA ILE A 45 16.24 -11.62 3.68
C ILE A 45 16.57 -11.10 5.08
N TYR A 46 17.05 -9.87 5.16
CA TYR A 46 17.47 -9.21 6.38
C TYR A 46 16.78 -7.85 6.53
N LEU A 47 16.77 -7.31 7.74
CA LEU A 47 16.25 -5.98 8.03
C LEU A 47 17.38 -5.04 8.41
N GLU A 48 17.28 -3.80 7.92
CA GLU A 48 18.19 -2.72 8.29
C GLU A 48 17.40 -1.44 8.56
N TYR A 49 17.76 -0.76 9.65
CA TYR A 49 17.27 0.60 9.85
C TYR A 49 18.12 1.57 9.03
N ASN A 50 17.46 2.29 8.11
CA ASN A 50 18.12 3.27 7.27
C ASN A 50 17.24 4.53 7.16
N PRO A 51 17.53 5.62 7.89
CA PRO A 51 16.73 6.85 7.80
C PRO A 51 16.86 7.55 6.44
N LEU A 52 17.94 7.30 5.68
CA LEU A 52 18.18 7.96 4.40
C LEU A 52 17.11 7.63 3.37
N ILE A 53 16.51 6.43 3.43
CA ILE A 53 15.42 6.08 2.50
C ILE A 53 14.27 7.08 2.65
N TRP A 54 13.94 7.50 3.88
CA TRP A 54 12.91 8.50 4.10
C TRP A 54 13.30 9.85 3.49
N HIS A 55 14.55 10.26 3.62
CA HIS A 55 15.00 11.55 3.09
C HIS A 55 15.02 11.58 1.56
N VAL A 56 15.40 10.47 0.93
CA VAL A 56 15.56 10.32 -0.53
C VAL A 56 14.26 9.94 -1.21
N SER A 57 13.67 8.80 -0.83
CA SER A 57 12.51 8.23 -1.51
C SER A 57 11.20 8.74 -0.94
N LYS A 58 11.24 9.45 0.21
CA LYS A 58 10.04 9.91 0.88
C LYS A 58 9.09 8.75 1.27
N TYR A 59 9.60 7.51 1.21
CA TYR A 59 8.90 6.29 1.58
C TYR A 59 9.64 5.63 2.76
N PRO A 60 8.92 5.14 3.78
CA PRO A 60 9.52 4.64 5.01
C PRO A 60 9.98 3.18 4.89
N ILE A 61 9.89 2.56 3.71
CA ILE A 61 10.28 1.18 3.44
C ILE A 61 11.01 1.13 2.10
N GLY A 62 11.99 0.25 1.97
CA GLY A 62 12.70 0.01 0.72
C GLY A 62 13.23 -1.41 0.64
N ILE A 63 13.58 -1.84 -0.57
CA ILE A 63 14.29 -3.10 -0.79
C ILE A 63 15.63 -2.77 -1.43
N ARG A 64 16.70 -3.28 -0.83
CA ARG A 64 18.04 -3.26 -1.38
C ARG A 64 18.51 -4.68 -1.64
N ILE A 65 19.01 -4.95 -2.85
CA ILE A 65 19.44 -6.28 -3.26
C ILE A 65 20.95 -6.26 -3.49
N TYR A 66 21.67 -7.10 -2.76
CA TYR A 66 23.09 -7.35 -2.94
C TYR A 66 23.30 -8.66 -3.68
N ARG A 67 24.11 -8.62 -4.75
CA ARG A 67 24.51 -9.81 -5.51
C ARG A 67 26.01 -10.03 -5.35
N SER A 68 26.39 -11.25 -5.02
CA SER A 68 27.79 -11.69 -4.93
C SER A 68 27.95 -13.09 -5.52
N ILE A 69 29.19 -13.55 -5.67
CA ILE A 69 29.51 -14.94 -6.05
C ILE A 69 28.92 -15.96 -5.06
N ALA A 70 28.69 -15.58 -3.80
CA ALA A 70 28.13 -16.44 -2.76
C ALA A 70 26.60 -16.45 -2.74
N GLY A 71 25.94 -15.68 -3.61
CA GLY A 71 24.49 -15.61 -3.72
C GLY A 71 23.92 -14.20 -3.67
N THR A 72 22.60 -14.13 -3.55
CA THR A 72 21.84 -12.87 -3.46
C THR A 72 21.34 -12.68 -2.04
N ILE A 73 21.65 -11.53 -1.44
CA ILE A 73 21.11 -11.11 -0.15
C ILE A 73 20.12 -9.97 -0.40
N THR A 74 18.95 -10.06 0.20
CA THR A 74 17.97 -8.97 0.16
C THR A 74 17.87 -8.31 1.52
N VAL A 75 17.91 -6.99 1.55
CA VAL A 75 17.74 -6.19 2.75
C VAL A 75 16.46 -5.39 2.58
N ILE A 76 15.49 -5.64 3.44
CA ILE A 76 14.34 -4.77 3.61
C ILE A 76 14.81 -3.63 4.52
N GLU A 77 14.87 -2.44 3.95
CA GLU A 77 15.19 -1.22 4.69
C GLU A 77 13.89 -0.65 5.24
N PHE A 78 13.91 -0.22 6.49
CA PHE A 78 12.81 0.54 7.05
C PHE A 78 13.33 1.81 7.72
N SER A 79 12.51 2.85 7.66
CA SER A 79 12.74 4.13 8.29
C SER A 79 11.57 4.45 9.19
N THR A 80 11.92 5.04 10.31
CA THR A 80 11.04 5.38 11.39
C THR A 80 11.21 6.88 11.61
N PRO A 81 10.30 7.76 11.14
CA PRO A 81 10.64 9.15 10.87
C PRO A 81 10.74 10.04 12.13
N ASN A 82 11.18 11.28 11.89
CA ASN A 82 11.72 12.27 12.84
C ASN A 82 10.73 12.85 13.88
N LYS A 83 11.09 13.96 14.54
CA LYS A 83 10.26 14.64 15.56
C LYS A 83 8.83 15.01 15.13
N LYS A 84 8.54 15.14 13.83
CA LYS A 84 7.21 15.54 13.32
C LYS A 84 6.30 14.36 12.98
N ILE A 85 6.87 13.24 12.53
CA ILE A 85 6.10 12.06 12.11
C ILE A 85 6.50 10.92 13.05
N PRO A 86 5.56 10.17 13.63
CA PRO A 86 5.90 9.16 14.64
C PRO A 86 7.03 8.25 14.18
N PHE A 87 8.03 8.03 15.04
CA PHE A 87 9.17 7.19 14.73
C PHE A 87 8.67 5.82 14.22
N ASP A 88 7.90 5.04 14.97
CA ASP A 88 7.29 3.84 14.37
C ASP A 88 5.93 4.13 13.71
N ILE A 89 5.92 4.45 12.41
CA ILE A 89 4.66 4.64 11.68
C ILE A 89 3.84 3.35 11.53
N PHE A 90 4.50 2.18 11.55
CA PHE A 90 3.85 0.86 11.45
C PHE A 90 3.85 0.17 12.82
N SER A 91 3.36 0.88 13.84
CA SER A 91 3.45 0.45 15.25
C SER A 91 2.82 -0.91 15.56
N ASN A 92 1.83 -1.35 14.79
CA ASN A 92 1.18 -2.65 14.95
C ASN A 92 1.98 -3.79 14.29
N SER A 93 2.20 -4.89 15.01
CA SER A 93 2.82 -6.12 14.50
C SER A 93 2.14 -6.66 13.24
N LYS A 94 0.80 -6.60 13.13
CA LYS A 94 0.09 -7.01 11.92
C LYS A 94 0.48 -6.14 10.72
N SER A 95 0.62 -4.82 10.90
CA SER A 95 1.08 -3.91 9.84
C SER A 95 2.50 -4.22 9.39
N LYS A 96 3.43 -4.45 10.33
CA LYS A 96 4.81 -4.84 9.99
C LYS A 96 4.85 -6.12 9.18
N LYS A 97 4.11 -7.15 9.59
CA LYS A 97 4.01 -8.42 8.85
C LYS A 97 3.44 -8.23 7.45
N ALA A 98 2.40 -7.41 7.32
CA ALA A 98 1.79 -7.07 6.03
C ALA A 98 2.77 -6.35 5.10
N VAL A 99 3.48 -5.33 5.60
CA VAL A 99 4.52 -4.61 4.83
C VAL A 99 5.65 -5.55 4.41
N ILE A 100 6.16 -6.37 5.31
CA ILE A 100 7.20 -7.36 4.97
C ILE A 100 6.68 -8.36 3.92
N ALA A 101 5.44 -8.82 4.06
CA ALA A 101 4.82 -9.71 3.09
C ALA A 101 4.65 -9.05 1.72
N HIS A 102 4.33 -7.75 1.66
CA HIS A 102 4.28 -6.94 0.44
C HIS A 102 5.65 -6.89 -0.24
N GLU A 103 6.70 -6.56 0.51
CA GLU A 103 8.06 -6.53 -0.03
C GLU A 103 8.55 -7.91 -0.51
N ILE A 104 8.20 -8.99 0.20
CA ILE A 104 8.52 -10.34 -0.26
C ILE A 104 7.66 -10.74 -1.48
N ALA A 105 6.41 -10.29 -1.54
CA ALA A 105 5.53 -10.55 -2.68
C ALA A 105 6.10 -9.96 -3.96
N HIS A 106 6.68 -8.75 -3.90
CA HIS A 106 7.44 -8.17 -5.01
C HIS A 106 8.54 -9.10 -5.53
N MET A 107 9.37 -9.65 -4.63
CA MET A 107 10.45 -10.54 -5.01
C MET A 107 9.94 -11.84 -5.65
N LEU A 108 8.84 -12.38 -5.12
CA LEU A 108 8.21 -13.60 -5.66
C LEU A 108 7.55 -13.32 -7.02
N ASP A 109 6.94 -12.16 -7.19
CA ASP A 109 6.33 -11.68 -8.42
C ASP A 109 7.37 -11.46 -9.52
N ASP A 110 8.48 -10.78 -9.21
CA ASP A 110 9.62 -10.54 -10.12
C ASP A 110 10.22 -11.86 -10.64
N LYS A 111 10.33 -12.86 -9.76
CA LYS A 111 10.77 -14.21 -10.14
C LYS A 111 9.75 -14.89 -11.05
N LYS A 112 8.46 -14.82 -10.73
CA LYS A 112 7.39 -15.50 -11.46
C LYS A 112 7.14 -14.93 -12.86
N TRP A 113 7.07 -13.60 -13.01
CA TRP A 113 6.58 -12.94 -14.22
C TRP A 113 7.67 -12.34 -15.10
N HIS A 114 8.79 -12.00 -14.48
CA HIS A 114 9.87 -11.29 -15.16
C HIS A 114 11.15 -12.11 -15.24
N ALA A 115 11.22 -13.28 -14.58
CA ALA A 115 12.46 -14.05 -14.45
C ALA A 115 13.64 -13.15 -14.00
N MET A 116 13.35 -12.17 -13.13
CA MET A 116 14.30 -11.14 -12.68
C MET A 116 14.88 -10.25 -13.80
N ASN A 117 14.19 -10.12 -14.95
CA ASN A 117 14.55 -9.20 -16.01
C ASN A 117 14.20 -7.75 -15.62
N TYR A 118 15.18 -7.03 -15.09
CA TYR A 118 15.03 -5.66 -14.62
C TYR A 118 14.61 -4.67 -15.71
N LYS A 119 14.97 -4.89 -16.98
CA LYS A 119 14.50 -4.01 -18.07
C LYS A 119 13.00 -4.15 -18.27
N LYS A 120 12.48 -5.39 -18.24
CA LYS A 120 11.04 -5.65 -18.34
C LYS A 120 10.28 -5.12 -17.12
N ILE A 121 10.86 -5.27 -15.92
CA ILE A 121 10.29 -4.72 -14.69
C ILE A 121 10.22 -3.19 -14.77
N ALA A 122 11.32 -2.53 -15.18
CA ALA A 122 11.35 -1.07 -15.34
C ALA A 122 10.36 -0.58 -16.40
N TYR A 123 10.24 -1.30 -17.53
CA TYR A 123 9.24 -1.00 -18.54
C TYR A 123 7.82 -1.12 -17.99
N GLU A 124 7.48 -2.21 -17.28
CA GLU A 124 6.15 -2.36 -16.66
C GLU A 124 5.89 -1.23 -15.66
N ALA A 125 6.84 -0.94 -14.75
CA ALA A 125 6.71 0.11 -13.75
C ALA A 125 6.54 1.53 -14.33
N GLN A 126 7.09 1.80 -15.52
CA GLN A 126 6.87 3.07 -16.23
C GLN A 126 5.45 3.19 -16.79
N HIS A 127 4.83 2.06 -17.15
CA HIS A 127 3.56 2.05 -17.89
C HIS A 127 2.37 1.60 -17.04
N TYR A 128 2.61 0.94 -15.91
CA TYR A 128 1.58 0.33 -15.07
C TYR A 128 2.09 0.20 -13.65
N ILE A 129 1.19 0.22 -12.68
CA ILE A 129 1.54 -0.12 -11.29
C ILE A 129 1.15 -1.57 -10.92
N THR A 130 0.99 -2.43 -11.93
CA THR A 130 0.51 -3.82 -11.77
C THR A 130 1.36 -4.62 -10.79
N ARG A 131 2.68 -4.44 -10.80
CA ARG A 131 3.59 -5.08 -9.84
C ARG A 131 3.28 -4.71 -8.39
N GLU A 132 2.99 -3.43 -8.11
CA GLU A 132 2.56 -2.93 -6.79
C GLU A 132 1.22 -3.51 -6.37
N GLN A 133 0.28 -3.60 -7.31
CA GLN A 133 -1.04 -4.17 -7.02
C GLN A 133 -1.00 -5.67 -6.75
N ARG A 134 -0.21 -6.43 -7.51
CA ARG A 134 -0.02 -7.87 -7.28
C ARG A 134 0.58 -8.10 -5.89
N ALA A 135 1.59 -7.30 -5.52
CA ALA A 135 2.18 -7.37 -4.18
C ALA A 135 1.19 -7.01 -3.07
N GLU A 136 0.42 -5.93 -3.23
CA GLU A 136 -0.60 -5.51 -2.25
C GLU A 136 -1.69 -6.58 -2.09
N LEU A 137 -2.18 -7.14 -3.20
CA LEU A 137 -3.18 -8.21 -3.19
C LEU A 137 -2.64 -9.45 -2.45
N LEU A 138 -1.40 -9.85 -2.74
CA LEU A 138 -0.78 -11.00 -2.08
C LEU A 138 -0.54 -10.75 -0.58
N ALA A 139 -0.14 -9.54 -0.20
CA ALA A 139 0.00 -9.17 1.20
C ALA A 139 -1.36 -9.11 1.91
N PHE A 140 -2.42 -8.69 1.21
CA PHE A 140 -3.80 -8.72 1.70
C PHE A 140 -4.29 -10.14 1.90
N PHE A 141 -3.92 -11.08 1.04
CA PHE A 141 -4.18 -12.52 1.24
C PHE A 141 -3.55 -13.03 2.55
N TYR A 142 -2.30 -12.65 2.81
CA TYR A 142 -1.55 -13.14 3.96
C TYR A 142 -1.97 -12.51 5.29
N GLU A 143 -2.10 -11.18 5.35
CA GLU A 143 -2.40 -10.42 6.57
C GLU A 143 -3.32 -9.22 6.27
N PRO A 144 -4.62 -9.47 5.99
CA PRO A 144 -5.56 -8.46 5.49
C PRO A 144 -5.73 -7.28 6.46
N LEU A 145 -5.84 -7.56 7.77
CA LEU A 145 -5.96 -6.50 8.78
C LEU A 145 -4.67 -5.68 8.89
N GLY A 146 -3.51 -6.33 8.71
CA GLY A 146 -2.23 -5.64 8.68
C GLY A 146 -2.13 -4.66 7.52
N ILE A 147 -2.56 -5.07 6.33
CA ILE A 147 -2.55 -4.22 5.14
C ILE A 147 -3.49 -3.01 5.31
N ILE A 148 -4.71 -3.19 5.84
CA ILE A 148 -5.63 -2.08 6.16
C ILE A 148 -4.96 -1.08 7.10
N HIS A 149 -4.32 -1.55 8.18
CA HIS A 149 -3.64 -0.68 9.13
C HIS A 149 -2.40 -0.02 8.54
N SER A 150 -1.66 -0.70 7.66
CA SER A 150 -0.49 -0.12 6.99
C SER A 150 -0.88 1.05 6.08
N ASN A 151 -1.93 0.89 5.27
CA ASN A 151 -2.50 1.97 4.46
C ASN A 151 -2.99 3.13 5.35
N LYS A 152 -3.62 2.83 6.50
CA LYS A 152 -4.01 3.86 7.48
C LYS A 152 -2.81 4.66 7.99
N SER A 153 -1.71 3.98 8.31
CA SER A 153 -0.47 4.65 8.72
C SER A 153 0.09 5.54 7.62
N LEU A 154 0.08 5.08 6.36
CA LEU A 154 0.55 5.87 5.22
C LEU A 154 -0.30 7.13 4.99
N ILE A 155 -1.63 7.03 5.07
CA ILE A 155 -2.52 8.21 5.01
C ILE A 155 -2.22 9.20 6.12
N LYS A 156 -1.99 8.71 7.34
CA LYS A 156 -1.67 9.57 8.48
C LYS A 156 -0.33 10.29 8.30
N VAL A 157 0.66 9.63 7.71
CA VAL A 157 1.94 10.25 7.36
C VAL A 157 1.75 11.32 6.28
N ALA A 158 0.96 11.01 5.25
CA ALA A 158 0.63 11.93 4.18
C ALA A 158 -0.06 13.20 4.70
N SER A 159 -1.00 13.05 5.65
CA SER A 159 -1.71 14.17 6.27
C SER A 159 -0.78 15.06 7.10
N TYR A 160 0.23 14.47 7.78
CA TYR A 160 1.26 15.25 8.48
C TYR A 160 2.14 16.06 7.51
N ILE A 161 2.50 15.50 6.36
CA ILE A 161 3.34 16.18 5.37
C ILE A 161 2.58 17.30 4.68
N SER A 162 1.30 17.11 4.38
CA SER A 162 0.46 18.12 3.73
C SER A 162 -0.12 19.15 4.68
N GLU A 163 0.10 18.98 5.99
CA GLU A 163 -0.53 19.79 7.04
C GLU A 163 -2.06 19.79 6.90
N THR A 164 -2.63 18.64 6.52
CA THR A 164 -4.07 18.44 6.38
C THR A 164 -4.59 17.70 7.60
N GLU A 165 -5.53 18.30 8.32
CA GLU A 165 -6.14 17.67 9.48
C GLU A 165 -7.19 16.65 9.03
N LEU A 166 -6.98 15.38 9.34
CA LEU A 166 -7.93 14.31 9.05
C LEU A 166 -8.35 13.59 10.33
N GLU A 167 -9.65 13.42 10.53
CA GLU A 167 -10.16 12.60 11.61
C GLU A 167 -9.82 11.12 11.41
N ASN A 168 -9.73 10.37 12.51
CA ASN A 168 -9.38 8.95 12.48
C ASN A 168 -10.28 8.09 11.57
N GLN A 169 -11.57 8.44 11.45
CA GLN A 169 -12.50 7.72 10.58
C GLN A 169 -12.29 8.04 9.11
N GLN A 170 -11.90 9.28 8.80
CA GLN A 170 -11.59 9.74 7.45
C GLN A 170 -10.29 9.12 6.94
N ILE A 171 -9.25 9.08 7.79
CA ILE A 171 -7.99 8.37 7.50
C ILE A 171 -8.28 6.90 7.17
N LEU A 172 -9.15 6.25 7.96
CA LEU A 172 -9.52 4.86 7.73
C LEU A 172 -10.34 4.68 6.44
N ALA A 173 -11.25 5.60 6.14
CA ALA A 173 -12.03 5.59 4.91
C ALA A 173 -11.12 5.69 3.67
N TYR A 174 -10.14 6.60 3.70
CA TYR A 174 -9.12 6.69 2.65
C TYR A 174 -8.27 5.45 2.53
N ALA A 175 -7.78 4.93 3.65
CA ALA A 175 -6.96 3.73 3.65
C ALA A 175 -7.67 2.53 3.01
N ILE A 176 -8.97 2.37 3.30
CA ILE A 176 -9.81 1.33 2.71
C ILE A 176 -10.03 1.57 1.22
N LEU A 177 -10.33 2.82 0.84
CA LEU A 177 -10.58 3.16 -0.55
C LEU A 177 -9.32 2.93 -1.41
N GLU A 178 -8.15 3.36 -0.92
CA GLU A 178 -6.86 3.08 -1.57
C GLU A 178 -6.63 1.59 -1.69
N LEU A 179 -6.78 0.86 -0.59
CA LEU A 179 -6.60 -0.58 -0.57
C LEU A 179 -7.45 -1.25 -1.65
N LEU A 180 -8.77 -1.01 -1.66
CA LEU A 180 -9.68 -1.58 -2.67
C LEU A 180 -9.22 -1.29 -4.10
N GLY A 181 -8.74 -0.08 -4.36
CA GLY A 181 -8.12 0.27 -5.63
C GLY A 181 -6.88 -0.56 -5.94
N ARG A 182 -5.95 -0.65 -4.99
CA ARG A 182 -4.68 -1.36 -5.15
C ARG A 182 -4.87 -2.85 -5.38
N ILE A 183 -5.86 -3.45 -4.74
CA ILE A 183 -6.19 -4.87 -4.93
C ILE A 183 -7.16 -5.12 -6.09
N GLY A 184 -7.52 -4.09 -6.87
CA GLY A 184 -8.35 -4.19 -8.07
C GLY A 184 -9.81 -4.55 -7.80
N MET A 185 -10.29 -4.34 -6.58
CA MET A 185 -11.63 -4.72 -6.15
C MET A 185 -12.68 -3.67 -6.53
N ASN A 186 -13.92 -4.14 -6.67
CA ASN A 186 -15.05 -3.30 -6.98
C ASN A 186 -15.34 -2.29 -5.88
N ARG A 187 -15.78 -1.10 -6.31
CA ARG A 187 -16.24 -0.04 -5.41
C ARG A 187 -17.66 0.34 -5.81
N THR A 188 -18.56 0.33 -4.85
CA THR A 188 -19.94 0.82 -5.06
C THR A 188 -20.06 2.32 -4.83
N ILE A 189 -18.98 2.94 -4.33
CA ILE A 189 -18.91 4.36 -4.05
C ILE A 189 -18.50 5.16 -5.28
N ASN A 190 -19.19 6.28 -5.51
CA ASN A 190 -18.71 7.31 -6.42
C ASN A 190 -17.56 8.05 -5.75
N VAL A 191 -16.35 7.76 -6.19
CA VAL A 191 -15.14 8.23 -5.55
C VAL A 191 -14.99 9.76 -5.59
N PRO A 192 -15.15 10.45 -6.75
CA PRO A 192 -15.16 11.91 -6.76
C PRO A 192 -16.14 12.53 -5.76
N LEU A 193 -17.39 12.04 -5.71
CA LEU A 193 -18.39 12.54 -4.75
C LEU A 193 -17.97 12.28 -3.30
N PHE A 194 -17.33 11.14 -3.01
CA PHE A 194 -16.80 10.85 -1.68
C PHE A 194 -15.74 11.88 -1.27
N PHE A 195 -14.79 12.21 -2.14
CA PHE A 195 -13.80 13.24 -1.88
C PHE A 195 -14.40 14.65 -1.78
N LYS A 196 -15.41 14.96 -2.59
CA LYS A 196 -16.13 16.25 -2.51
C LYS A 196 -16.79 16.43 -1.16
N LYS A 197 -17.58 15.42 -0.76
CA LYS A 197 -18.26 15.42 0.54
C LYS A 197 -17.25 15.53 1.68
N MET A 198 -16.13 14.81 1.61
CA MET A 198 -15.10 14.92 2.65
C MET A 198 -14.49 16.32 2.73
N SER A 199 -14.17 16.94 1.59
CA SER A 199 -13.67 18.32 1.55
C SER A 199 -14.68 19.30 2.14
N GLU A 200 -15.96 19.13 1.82
CA GLU A 200 -17.07 19.94 2.36
C GLU A 200 -17.26 19.72 3.87
N ASP A 201 -17.30 18.47 4.34
CA ASP A 201 -17.45 18.09 5.75
C ASP A 201 -16.29 18.64 6.62
N GLN A 202 -15.12 18.88 6.02
CA GLN A 202 -13.94 19.43 6.71
C GLN A 202 -13.79 20.94 6.56
N GLY A 203 -14.53 21.58 5.65
CA GLY A 203 -14.31 22.98 5.30
C GLY A 203 -12.91 23.27 4.74
N ASP A 204 -12.20 22.26 4.22
CA ASP A 204 -10.84 22.40 3.68
C ASP A 204 -10.70 21.73 2.29
N ASP A 205 -9.83 22.31 1.46
CA ASP A 205 -9.47 21.77 0.15
C ASP A 205 -8.36 20.73 0.28
N LEU A 206 -8.74 19.47 0.06
CA LEU A 206 -7.84 18.31 0.06
C LEU A 206 -6.74 18.37 -1.02
N SER A 207 -6.68 19.41 -1.85
CA SER A 207 -5.62 19.58 -2.86
C SER A 207 -4.21 19.54 -2.28
N ARG A 208 -3.99 20.06 -1.07
CA ARG A 208 -2.68 19.96 -0.39
C ARG A 208 -2.30 18.52 -0.10
N LEU A 209 -3.25 17.75 0.42
CA LEU A 209 -3.11 16.32 0.60
C LEU A 209 -2.73 15.70 -0.75
N PHE A 210 -3.53 15.83 -1.79
CA PHE A 210 -3.19 15.21 -3.08
C PHE A 210 -1.84 15.64 -3.68
N ARG A 211 -1.47 16.93 -3.58
CA ARG A 211 -0.25 17.45 -4.21
C ARG A 211 1.03 17.16 -3.44
N SER A 212 0.96 16.96 -2.12
CA SER A 212 2.14 16.55 -1.35
C SER A 212 2.67 15.17 -1.79
N HIS A 213 1.92 14.46 -2.64
CA HIS A 213 2.14 13.07 -3.05
C HIS A 213 2.88 12.90 -4.39
N ILE A 214 3.61 13.91 -4.88
CA ILE A 214 4.39 13.79 -6.14
C ILE A 214 5.49 12.71 -6.05
N THR A 215 5.90 12.29 -4.85
CA THR A 215 6.99 11.32 -4.62
C THR A 215 6.66 10.21 -3.59
N TYR A 216 5.41 10.05 -3.16
CA TYR A 216 5.03 9.25 -2.00
C TYR A 216 4.14 8.04 -2.40
N PRO A 217 4.07 6.97 -1.59
CA PRO A 217 3.55 5.64 -1.96
C PRO A 217 2.05 5.54 -2.21
N TYR A 218 1.38 6.66 -2.42
CA TYR A 218 -0.06 6.71 -2.55
C TYR A 218 -0.40 6.89 -4.02
N SER A 219 -0.92 5.82 -4.62
CA SER A 219 -1.15 5.75 -6.06
C SER A 219 -2.42 6.48 -6.49
N LEU A 220 -3.24 6.94 -5.54
CA LEU A 220 -4.65 7.23 -5.83
C LEU A 220 -5.29 6.05 -6.55
N ALA A 221 -4.85 4.84 -6.20
CA ALA A 221 -5.49 3.61 -6.62
C ALA A 221 -6.96 3.66 -6.24
N GLY A 222 -7.27 4.28 -5.09
CA GLY A 222 -8.61 4.53 -4.62
C GLY A 222 -9.48 5.38 -5.56
N LEU A 223 -8.88 6.18 -6.46
CA LEU A 223 -9.58 6.95 -7.50
C LEU A 223 -9.89 6.12 -8.75
N LEU A 224 -9.03 5.16 -9.08
CA LEU A 224 -8.89 4.63 -10.43
C LEU A 224 -8.78 3.11 -10.37
N ALA A 225 -9.72 2.36 -10.94
CA ALA A 225 -9.58 0.89 -11.02
C ALA A 225 -8.81 0.52 -12.29
N SER A 226 -8.67 -0.79 -12.52
CA SER A 226 -8.07 -1.35 -13.73
C SER A 226 -8.56 -0.66 -15.02
N PRO A 227 -7.67 -0.50 -16.01
CA PRO A 227 -8.08 -0.19 -17.37
C PRO A 227 -9.20 -1.16 -17.80
N GLU A 228 -10.22 -0.67 -18.51
CA GLU A 228 -11.39 -1.47 -18.93
C GLU A 228 -11.02 -2.81 -19.64
N ASP A 229 -9.87 -2.84 -20.31
CA ASP A 229 -9.38 -3.98 -21.10
C ASP A 229 -8.32 -4.86 -20.40
N GLU A 230 -7.78 -4.43 -19.25
CA GLU A 230 -6.74 -5.18 -18.54
C GLU A 230 -7.28 -5.78 -17.23
N PRO A 231 -7.14 -7.11 -17.01
CA PRO A 231 -7.78 -7.78 -15.89
C PRO A 231 -7.21 -7.39 -14.52
N THR A 232 -5.98 -6.87 -14.47
CA THR A 232 -5.34 -6.26 -13.29
C THR A 232 -4.36 -5.19 -13.75
N GLY A 233 -4.54 -3.98 -13.23
CA GLY A 233 -3.67 -2.84 -13.50
C GLY A 233 -4.22 -1.63 -12.73
N ILE A 234 -3.41 -0.63 -12.47
CA ILE A 234 -3.86 0.75 -12.34
C ILE A 234 -3.01 1.45 -13.40
N VAL A 235 -3.65 2.39 -14.08
CA VAL A 235 -3.15 3.07 -15.26
C VAL A 235 -1.75 3.66 -15.03
N LYS A 236 -1.04 3.96 -16.12
CA LYS A 236 0.26 4.63 -16.17
C LYS A 236 0.43 5.64 -15.04
N ALA A 237 1.61 5.64 -14.41
CA ALA A 237 1.94 6.61 -13.38
C ALA A 237 1.70 8.07 -13.83
N SER A 238 1.91 8.36 -15.11
CA SER A 238 1.59 9.65 -15.73
C SER A 238 0.09 9.99 -15.71
N ASP A 239 -0.78 9.01 -15.94
CA ASP A 239 -2.22 9.22 -15.98
C ASP A 239 -2.82 9.39 -14.58
N LEU A 240 -2.21 8.78 -13.56
CA LEU A 240 -2.56 9.01 -12.15
C LEU A 240 -2.35 10.49 -11.78
N ILE A 241 -1.23 11.09 -12.21
CA ILE A 241 -0.93 12.51 -11.99
C ILE A 241 -2.02 13.39 -12.64
N ILE A 242 -2.39 13.09 -13.88
CA ILE A 242 -3.41 13.89 -14.58
C ILE A 242 -4.78 13.76 -13.91
N CYS A 243 -5.20 12.55 -13.56
CA CYS A 243 -6.48 12.35 -12.88
C CYS A 243 -6.55 13.00 -11.51
N ARG A 244 -5.42 13.02 -10.80
CA ARG A 244 -5.29 13.75 -9.55
C ARG A 244 -5.55 15.24 -9.74
N GLU A 245 -4.88 15.87 -10.70
CA GLU A 245 -5.10 17.30 -10.96
C GLU A 245 -6.56 17.57 -11.37
N LYS A 246 -7.19 16.68 -12.16
CA LYS A 246 -8.61 16.81 -12.49
C LYS A 246 -9.54 16.66 -11.30
N LEU A 247 -9.21 15.77 -10.34
CA LEU A 247 -9.96 15.70 -9.10
C LEU A 247 -9.81 17.00 -8.30
N ILE A 248 -8.60 17.57 -8.22
CA ILE A 248 -8.35 18.84 -7.55
C ILE A 248 -9.18 19.97 -8.17
N ASP A 249 -9.19 20.07 -9.52
CA ASP A 249 -10.01 21.05 -10.24
C ASP A 249 -11.50 20.90 -9.85
N TYR A 250 -12.00 19.67 -9.75
CA TYR A 250 -13.38 19.38 -9.33
C TYR A 250 -13.65 19.77 -7.86
N LEU A 251 -12.73 19.50 -6.94
CA LEU A 251 -12.87 19.88 -5.53
C LEU A 251 -12.94 21.40 -5.37
N LYS A 252 -12.19 22.14 -6.20
CA LYS A 252 -12.20 23.61 -6.27
C LYS A 252 -13.38 24.21 -7.04
N ASN A 253 -14.35 23.40 -7.47
CA ASN A 253 -15.47 23.82 -8.34
C ASN A 253 -15.04 24.40 -9.71
N GLN A 254 -13.84 24.07 -10.18
CA GLN A 254 -13.30 24.49 -11.48
C GLN A 254 -13.58 23.47 -12.60
N LEU A 255 -14.10 22.30 -12.23
CA LEU A 255 -14.49 21.23 -13.14
C LEU A 255 -15.80 20.64 -12.64
N SER A 256 -16.74 20.33 -13.54
CA SER A 256 -17.96 19.63 -13.15
C SER A 256 -17.73 18.11 -12.98
N LEU A 257 -18.61 17.45 -12.24
CA LEU A 257 -18.56 15.98 -12.09
C LEU A 257 -18.68 15.26 -13.45
N GLN A 258 -19.46 15.80 -14.38
CA GLN A 258 -19.64 15.22 -15.71
C GLN A 258 -18.36 15.31 -16.54
N GLU A 259 -17.67 16.46 -16.50
CA GLU A 259 -16.39 16.65 -17.19
C GLU A 259 -15.29 15.77 -16.58
N LEU A 260 -15.22 15.68 -15.26
CA LEU A 260 -14.32 14.76 -14.56
C LEU A 260 -14.55 13.32 -15.00
N GLY A 261 -15.82 12.89 -15.07
CA GLY A 261 -16.19 11.56 -15.55
C GLY A 261 -15.75 11.30 -17.00
N LYS A 262 -15.85 12.30 -17.89
CA LYS A 262 -15.34 12.20 -19.27
C LYS A 262 -13.82 12.08 -19.32
N GLU A 263 -13.10 12.87 -18.52
CA GLU A 263 -11.64 12.79 -18.44
C GLU A 263 -11.15 11.44 -17.92
N PHE A 264 -11.85 10.88 -16.93
CA PHE A 264 -11.55 9.55 -16.41
C PHE A 264 -11.85 8.47 -17.46
N LYS A 265 -13.02 8.51 -18.10
CA LYS A 265 -13.35 7.53 -19.14
C LYS A 265 -12.36 7.56 -20.31
N LYS A 266 -11.94 8.75 -20.75
CA LYS A 266 -10.96 8.93 -21.83
C LYS A 266 -9.63 8.21 -21.57
N ARG A 267 -9.26 8.04 -20.30
CA ARG A 267 -8.02 7.39 -19.86
C ARG A 267 -8.23 5.93 -19.45
N GLY A 268 -9.40 5.35 -19.77
CA GLY A 268 -9.71 3.95 -19.55
C GLY A 268 -10.08 3.61 -18.09
N TYR A 269 -10.46 4.59 -17.29
CA TYR A 269 -10.75 4.32 -15.87
C TYR A 269 -12.13 3.74 -15.66
N ALA A 270 -12.16 2.50 -15.18
CA ALA A 270 -13.36 1.89 -14.64
C ALA A 270 -13.51 2.23 -13.14
N THR A 271 -14.75 2.36 -12.69
CA THR A 271 -15.08 2.39 -11.24
C THR A 271 -15.49 1.02 -10.72
N LYS A 272 -15.72 0.06 -11.64
CA LYS A 272 -16.12 -1.33 -11.37
C LYS A 272 -15.32 -2.27 -12.26
N THR A 273 -14.73 -3.29 -11.66
CA THR A 273 -14.13 -4.45 -12.31
C THR A 273 -15.19 -5.54 -12.52
N ASP A 274 -15.13 -6.25 -13.64
CA ASP A 274 -15.96 -7.46 -13.80
C ASP A 274 -15.51 -8.54 -12.81
N LYS A 275 -16.44 -9.08 -12.02
CA LYS A 275 -16.14 -10.03 -10.95
C LYS A 275 -15.57 -11.35 -11.48
N LYS A 276 -16.01 -11.79 -12.67
CA LYS A 276 -15.51 -13.01 -13.31
C LYS A 276 -14.08 -12.78 -13.81
N LYS A 277 -13.83 -11.68 -14.52
CA LYS A 277 -12.48 -11.27 -14.95
C LYS A 277 -11.53 -11.13 -13.76
N LEU A 278 -11.98 -10.49 -12.67
CA LEU A 278 -11.19 -10.35 -11.44
C LEU A 278 -10.83 -11.72 -10.83
N THR A 279 -11.79 -12.63 -10.74
CA THR A 279 -11.55 -13.99 -10.22
C THR A 279 -10.54 -14.74 -11.10
N GLU A 280 -10.65 -14.63 -12.43
CA GLU A 280 -9.71 -15.22 -13.38
C GLU A 280 -8.31 -14.60 -13.26
N ALA A 281 -8.23 -13.28 -13.06
CA ALA A 281 -6.97 -12.57 -12.86
C ALA A 281 -6.30 -12.97 -11.55
N MET A 282 -7.07 -13.05 -10.46
CA MET A 282 -6.59 -13.48 -9.16
C MET A 282 -5.94 -14.86 -9.27
N LYS A 283 -6.59 -15.84 -9.90
CA LYS A 283 -6.03 -17.19 -10.15
C LYS A 283 -4.63 -17.15 -10.80
N LYS A 284 -4.40 -16.21 -11.73
CA LYS A 284 -3.11 -16.04 -12.39
C LYS A 284 -2.06 -15.44 -11.44
N ILE A 285 -2.46 -14.50 -10.58
CA ILE A 285 -1.56 -13.80 -9.64
C ILE A 285 -1.13 -14.70 -8.49
N LEU A 286 -2.00 -15.59 -8.01
CA LEU A 286 -1.76 -16.44 -6.83
C LEU A 286 -0.36 -17.04 -6.78
N ILE A 287 0.30 -16.85 -5.63
CA ILE A 287 1.61 -17.44 -5.33
C ILE A 287 1.39 -18.50 -4.25
N PRO A 288 1.62 -19.80 -4.55
CA PRO A 288 1.31 -20.89 -3.62
C PRO A 288 1.92 -20.73 -2.23
N ARG A 289 3.16 -20.22 -2.14
CA ARG A 289 3.82 -19.95 -0.84
C ARG A 289 3.03 -18.98 0.03
N ILE A 290 2.45 -17.93 -0.56
CA ILE A 290 1.68 -16.92 0.17
C ILE A 290 0.30 -17.46 0.53
N LEU A 291 -0.34 -18.19 -0.39
CA LEU A 291 -1.62 -18.83 -0.12
C LEU A 291 -1.55 -19.83 1.03
N ASN A 292 -0.56 -20.73 1.01
CA ASN A 292 -0.38 -21.73 2.06
C ASN A 292 -0.08 -21.11 3.44
N ALA A 293 0.48 -19.90 3.46
CA ALA A 293 0.76 -19.13 4.66
C ALA A 293 -0.44 -18.30 5.15
N SER A 294 -1.45 -18.14 4.32
CA SER A 294 -2.69 -17.43 4.62
C SER A 294 -3.66 -18.39 5.34
N ASN A 295 -4.58 -17.87 6.15
CA ASN A 295 -5.55 -18.72 6.83
C ASN A 295 -6.86 -17.98 7.16
N THR A 296 -7.90 -18.78 7.39
CA THR A 296 -9.27 -18.32 7.68
C THR A 296 -9.36 -17.49 8.96
N LYS A 297 -8.49 -17.74 9.96
CA LYS A 297 -8.46 -16.95 11.21
C LYS A 297 -8.10 -15.48 10.94
N ARG A 298 -7.10 -15.21 10.11
CA ARG A 298 -6.71 -13.83 9.75
C ARG A 298 -7.80 -13.10 8.95
N MET A 299 -8.48 -13.82 8.05
CA MET A 299 -9.64 -13.29 7.32
C MET A 299 -10.79 -12.94 8.27
N LYS A 300 -11.10 -13.84 9.22
CA LYS A 300 -12.13 -13.61 10.25
C LYS A 300 -11.81 -12.39 11.12
N ASP A 301 -10.56 -12.23 11.55
CA ASP A 301 -10.12 -11.06 12.32
C ASP A 301 -10.35 -9.75 11.54
N ALA A 302 -9.99 -9.72 10.25
CA ALA A 302 -10.22 -8.55 9.40
C ALA A 302 -11.72 -8.27 9.21
N LYS A 303 -12.52 -9.31 8.99
CA LYS A 303 -13.98 -9.20 8.85
C LYS A 303 -14.63 -8.60 10.10
N ASN A 304 -14.24 -9.07 11.29
CA ASN A 304 -14.72 -8.55 12.57
C ASN A 304 -14.34 -7.09 12.79
N TYR A 305 -13.16 -6.69 12.31
CA TYR A 305 -12.72 -5.28 12.35
C TYR A 305 -13.56 -4.42 11.39
N ILE A 306 -13.74 -4.86 10.14
CA ILE A 306 -14.51 -4.14 9.11
C ILE A 306 -15.98 -4.00 9.48
N GLN A 307 -16.57 -4.98 10.17
CA GLN A 307 -17.96 -4.89 10.63
C GLN A 307 -18.24 -3.67 11.53
N LYS A 308 -17.22 -3.15 12.20
CA LYS A 308 -17.31 -1.97 13.08
C LYS A 308 -17.22 -0.63 12.34
N LEU A 309 -17.03 -0.64 11.03
CA LEU A 309 -16.99 0.58 10.21
C LEU A 309 -18.37 1.24 10.13
N ARG A 310 -18.39 2.56 10.34
CA ARG A 310 -19.60 3.39 10.23
C ARG A 310 -20.01 3.65 8.77
N LEU A 311 -19.06 3.61 7.84
CA LEU A 311 -19.29 3.85 6.41
C LEU A 311 -19.83 2.59 5.72
N ILE A 312 -21.17 2.47 5.68
CA ILE A 312 -21.88 1.26 5.23
C ILE A 312 -21.42 0.78 3.84
N ARG A 313 -21.24 1.68 2.87
CA ARG A 313 -20.82 1.29 1.51
C ARG A 313 -19.40 0.73 1.47
N LEU A 314 -18.42 1.43 2.08
CA LEU A 314 -17.03 0.93 2.17
C LEU A 314 -16.94 -0.38 2.94
N LYS A 315 -17.75 -0.51 4.00
CA LYS A 315 -17.88 -1.77 4.75
C LYS A 315 -18.30 -2.91 3.83
N ASN A 316 -19.35 -2.71 3.04
CA ASN A 316 -19.87 -3.75 2.16
C ASN A 316 -18.85 -4.14 1.09
N ASP A 317 -18.19 -3.16 0.45
CA ASP A 317 -17.15 -3.39 -0.55
C ASP A 317 -15.98 -4.20 0.04
N MET A 318 -15.51 -3.85 1.25
CA MET A 318 -14.45 -4.60 1.93
C MET A 318 -14.86 -6.00 2.35
N ILE A 319 -16.10 -6.19 2.80
CA ILE A 319 -16.63 -7.53 3.12
C ILE A 319 -16.69 -8.39 1.86
N GLU A 320 -17.05 -7.82 0.71
CA GLU A 320 -17.02 -8.53 -0.56
C GLU A 320 -15.59 -8.90 -0.97
N ALA A 321 -14.63 -7.98 -0.83
CA ALA A 321 -13.22 -8.26 -1.10
C ALA A 321 -12.68 -9.42 -0.26
N ILE A 322 -12.97 -9.44 1.05
CA ILE A 322 -12.60 -10.55 1.94
C ILE A 322 -13.25 -11.85 1.50
N LYS A 323 -14.57 -11.85 1.24
CA LYS A 323 -15.29 -13.04 0.79
C LYS A 323 -14.74 -13.59 -0.53
N LEU A 324 -14.28 -12.72 -1.43
CA LEU A 324 -13.66 -13.15 -2.68
C LEU A 324 -12.31 -13.82 -2.43
N CYS A 325 -11.48 -13.25 -1.55
CA CYS A 325 -10.18 -13.83 -1.17
C CYS A 325 -10.34 -15.17 -0.43
N GLU A 326 -11.34 -15.29 0.45
CA GLU A 326 -11.64 -16.53 1.19
C GLU A 326 -11.90 -17.73 0.27
N LYS A 327 -12.31 -17.53 -1.00
CA LYS A 327 -12.52 -18.63 -1.96
C LYS A 327 -11.25 -19.32 -2.44
N PHE A 328 -10.09 -18.74 -2.15
CA PHE A 328 -8.78 -19.25 -2.57
C PHE A 328 -7.94 -19.76 -1.40
N LEU A 329 -8.50 -19.77 -0.19
CA LEU A 329 -7.97 -20.44 1.00
C LEU A 329 -8.64 -21.81 1.13
#